data_AF-A0A1U7HK97-F1
#
_entry.id   AF-A0A1U7HK97-F1
#
_cell.length_a   1.000
_cell.length_b   1.000
_cell.length_c   1.000
_cell.angle_alpha   90.00
_cell.angle_beta   90.00
_cell.angle_gamma   90.00
#
_symmetry.space_group_name_H-M   'P 1'
#
loop_
_entity.id
_entity.type
_entity.pdbx_description
1 polymer ?
#
loop_
_entity_poly.entity_id
_entity_poly.type
_entity_poly.pdbx_seq_one_letter_code
_entity_poly.pdbx_strand_id
1 'polypeptide(L)'
;MSINHRVAALVASYFVIIFAVNYLPHPGEKRLVQFAKSLCKKLPKSFEIDLKNLLGGLSMDSKSLDKINGLLNNLDQLLLTEGLISVSGLGKYERN
;
A
#
# COMPACT_ATOMS: atom_id res chain seq x y z
N MET A 1 -6.89 20.94 -3.05
CA MET A 1 -6.63 19.55 -2.59
C MET A 1 -5.11 19.35 -2.51
N SER A 2 -4.54 19.11 -1.31
CA SER A 2 -3.07 19.00 -1.08
C SER A 2 -2.54 17.60 -1.40
N ILE A 3 -1.22 17.46 -1.57
CA ILE A 3 -0.54 16.16 -1.74
C ILE A 3 -0.81 15.23 -0.55
N ASN A 4 -0.79 15.76 0.68
CA ASN A 4 -1.06 14.98 1.89
C ASN A 4 -2.48 14.37 1.87
N HIS A 5 -3.45 15.09 1.32
CA HIS A 5 -4.82 14.58 1.23
C HIS A 5 -4.94 13.47 0.17
N ARG A 6 -4.21 13.58 -0.95
CA ARG A 6 -4.15 12.51 -1.96
C ARG A 6 -3.44 11.27 -1.41
N VAL A 7 -2.34 11.45 -0.67
CA VAL A 7 -1.63 10.33 -0.03
C VAL A 7 -2.47 9.69 1.06
N ALA A 8 -3.21 10.47 1.86
CA ALA A 8 -4.15 9.92 2.84
C ALA A 8 -5.22 9.04 2.16
N ALA A 9 -5.80 9.49 1.03
CA ALA A 9 -6.75 8.71 0.27
C ALA A 9 -6.12 7.43 -0.33
N LEU A 10 -4.87 7.51 -0.82
CA LEU A 10 -4.11 6.35 -1.28
C LEU A 10 -3.92 5.32 -0.16
N VAL A 11 -3.46 5.77 1.02
CA VAL A 11 -3.23 4.90 2.17
C VAL A 11 -4.54 4.27 2.66
N ALA A 12 -5.66 5.00 2.64
CA ALA A 12 -6.96 4.45 2.97
C ALA A 12 -7.36 3.31 2.01
N SER A 13 -7.21 3.52 0.70
CA SER A 13 -7.47 2.49 -0.32
C SER A 13 -6.54 1.28 -0.14
N TYR A 14 -5.25 1.52 0.13
CA TYR A 14 -4.27 0.48 0.41
C TYR A 14 -4.72 -0.42 1.56
N PHE A 15 -5.20 0.13 2.67
CA PHE A 15 -5.70 -0.68 3.77
C PHE A 15 -6.96 -1.47 3.42
N VAL A 16 -7.89 -0.91 2.65
CA VAL A 16 -9.06 -1.65 2.15
C VAL A 16 -8.63 -2.89 1.37
N ILE A 17 -7.64 -2.77 0.48
CA ILE A 17 -7.09 -3.90 -0.27
C ILE A 17 -6.44 -4.92 0.66
N ILE A 18 -5.60 -4.48 1.61
CA ILE A 18 -4.96 -5.37 2.58
C ILE A 18 -5.98 -6.21 3.35
N PHE A 19 -7.05 -5.60 3.86
CA PHE A 19 -8.08 -6.36 4.58
C PHE A 19 -8.86 -7.29 3.65
N ALA A 20 -9.18 -6.84 2.43
CA ALA A 20 -9.88 -7.66 1.43
C ALA A 20 -9.09 -8.92 1.04
N VAL A 21 -7.78 -8.80 0.77
CA VAL A 21 -6.89 -9.94 0.46
C VAL A 21 -6.83 -10.96 1.60
N ASN A 22 -7.03 -10.49 2.83
CA ASN A 22 -7.04 -11.32 4.03
C ASN A 22 -8.44 -11.83 4.40
N TYR A 23 -9.48 -11.51 3.62
CA TYR A 23 -10.88 -11.83 3.93
C TYR A 23 -11.33 -11.33 5.31
N LEU A 24 -10.82 -10.17 5.72
CA LEU A 24 -11.15 -9.54 6.98
C LEU A 24 -12.02 -8.31 6.74
N PRO A 25 -13.05 -8.06 7.59
CA PRO A 25 -13.75 -6.79 7.56
C PRO A 25 -12.80 -5.66 7.97
N HIS A 26 -12.98 -4.48 7.39
CA HIS A 26 -12.20 -3.31 7.75
C HIS A 26 -12.50 -2.88 9.19
N PRO A 27 -11.51 -2.80 10.11
CA PRO A 27 -11.74 -2.61 11.56
C PRO A 27 -12.03 -1.14 11.96
N GLY A 28 -12.56 -0.33 11.05
CA GLY A 28 -12.63 1.13 11.18
C GLY A 28 -11.29 1.83 10.89
N GLU A 29 -11.18 3.15 11.12
CA GLU A 29 -10.05 3.96 10.63
C GLU A 29 -8.86 4.09 11.61
N LYS A 30 -8.99 3.58 12.83
CA LYS A 30 -7.97 3.76 13.88
C LYS A 30 -7.10 2.52 14.00
N ARG A 31 -5.81 2.73 14.32
CA ARG A 31 -4.82 1.67 14.63
C ARG A 31 -4.67 0.61 13.53
N LEU A 32 -4.88 1.00 12.27
CA LEU A 32 -4.87 0.09 11.11
C LEU A 32 -3.59 -0.73 10.97
N VAL A 33 -2.42 -0.13 11.20
CA VAL A 33 -1.12 -0.83 11.18
C VAL A 33 -1.08 -1.96 12.20
N GLN A 34 -1.58 -1.73 13.41
CA GLN A 34 -1.58 -2.73 14.47
C GLN A 34 -2.56 -3.87 14.17
N PHE A 35 -3.76 -3.55 13.70
CA PHE A 35 -4.73 -4.56 13.29
C PHE A 35 -4.23 -5.40 12.12
N ALA A 36 -3.66 -4.77 11.09
CA ALA A 36 -3.08 -5.48 9.96
C ALA A 36 -1.99 -6.46 10.43
N LYS A 37 -1.05 -6.02 11.27
CA LYS A 37 0.00 -6.90 11.82
C LYS A 37 -0.52 -8.04 12.68
N SER A 38 -1.62 -7.83 13.40
CA SER A 38 -2.17 -8.82 14.33
C SER A 38 -3.11 -9.83 13.67
N LEU A 39 -3.84 -9.41 12.63
CA LEU A 39 -4.95 -10.17 12.07
C LEU A 39 -4.67 -10.67 10.65
N CYS A 40 -3.92 -9.92 9.84
CA CYS A 40 -3.63 -10.29 8.47
C CYS A 40 -2.51 -11.33 8.41
N LYS A 41 -2.78 -12.46 7.76
CA LYS A 41 -1.78 -13.49 7.46
C LYS A 41 -0.93 -13.14 6.24
N LYS A 42 -1.46 -12.27 5.37
CA LYS A 42 -0.91 -11.88 4.08
C LYS A 42 -0.61 -10.38 4.13
N LEU A 43 0.66 -10.02 4.11
CA LEU A 43 1.10 -8.62 4.14
C LEU A 43 2.22 -8.41 3.12
N PRO A 44 2.34 -7.21 2.54
CA PRO A 44 3.48 -6.85 1.71
C PRO A 44 4.80 -7.00 2.48
N LYS A 45 5.85 -7.45 1.79
CA LYS A 45 7.15 -7.82 2.40
C LYS A 45 7.76 -6.76 3.32
N SER A 46 7.58 -5.47 2.99
CA SER A 46 8.13 -4.33 3.74
C SER A 46 7.04 -3.43 4.36
N PHE A 47 5.84 -3.97 4.59
CA PHE A 47 4.62 -3.27 5.00
C PHE A 47 4.83 -2.09 5.98
N GLU A 48 5.43 -2.34 7.14
CA GLU A 48 5.56 -1.31 8.18
C GLU A 48 6.64 -0.27 7.83
N ILE A 49 7.73 -0.70 7.18
CA ILE A 49 8.84 0.17 6.79
C ILE A 49 8.37 1.13 5.70
N ASP A 50 7.67 0.62 4.68
CA ASP A 50 7.17 1.44 3.58
C ASP A 50 6.16 2.48 4.07
N LEU A 51 5.22 2.08 4.94
CA LEU A 51 4.27 3.01 5.56
C LEU A 51 4.96 4.07 6.43
N LYS A 52 5.94 3.68 7.25
CA LYS A 52 6.73 4.63 8.04
C LYS A 52 7.50 5.61 7.17
N ASN A 53 8.12 5.12 6.09
CA ASN A 53 8.88 5.97 5.17
C ASN A 53 7.98 6.96 4.43
N LEU A 54 6.78 6.53 4.02
CA LEU A 54 5.80 7.38 3.35
C LEU A 54 5.22 8.43 4.30
N LEU A 55 4.81 8.02 5.52
CA LEU A 55 4.18 8.91 6.50
C LEU A 55 5.18 9.79 7.27
N GLY A 56 6.45 9.39 7.32
CA GLY A 56 7.53 10.11 8.01
C GLY A 56 8.03 11.35 7.26
N GLY A 57 7.53 11.64 6.06
CA GLY A 57 7.84 12.86 5.34
C GLY A 57 7.46 12.81 3.87
N LEU A 58 6.52 13.68 3.49
CA LEU A 58 6.09 13.94 2.12
C LEU A 58 6.55 15.34 1.70
N SER A 59 7.14 15.45 0.52
CA SER A 59 7.47 16.71 -0.13
C SER A 59 7.06 16.66 -1.60
N MET A 60 7.02 17.81 -2.27
CA MET A 60 6.77 17.89 -3.72
C MET A 60 8.06 17.56 -4.48
N ASP A 61 8.61 16.37 -4.26
CA ASP A 61 9.85 15.90 -4.88
C ASP A 61 9.74 14.45 -5.36
N SER A 62 10.64 14.07 -6.25
CA SER A 62 10.70 12.71 -6.82
C SER A 62 10.80 11.62 -5.76
N LYS A 63 11.48 11.89 -4.64
CA LYS A 63 11.62 10.94 -3.53
C LYS A 63 10.29 10.50 -2.94
N SER A 64 9.29 11.39 -2.92
CA SER A 64 7.95 11.05 -2.41
C SER A 64 7.22 10.11 -3.37
N LEU A 65 7.41 10.26 -4.68
CA LEU A 65 6.89 9.33 -5.68
C LEU A 65 7.59 7.96 -5.58
N ASP A 66 8.91 7.93 -5.37
CA ASP A 66 9.65 6.67 -5.22
C ASP A 66 9.15 5.86 -4.01
N LYS A 67 8.85 6.53 -2.90
CA LYS A 67 8.24 5.90 -1.71
C LYS A 67 6.86 5.31 -2.01
N ILE A 68 6.02 6.04 -2.75
CA ILE A 68 4.68 5.57 -3.16
C ILE A 68 4.81 4.36 -4.07
N ASN A 69 5.69 4.42 -5.07
CA ASN A 69 5.93 3.32 -6.00
C ASN A 69 6.48 2.09 -5.26
N GLY A 70 7.40 2.25 -4.31
CA GLY A 70 7.88 1.15 -3.47
C GLY A 70 6.77 0.46 -2.69
N LEU A 71 5.89 1.24 -2.04
CA LEU A 71 4.72 0.71 -1.33
C LEU A 71 3.78 -0.08 -2.25
N LEU A 72 3.49 0.46 -3.44
CA LEU A 72 2.58 -0.16 -4.41
C LEU A 72 3.20 -1.40 -5.07
N ASN A 73 4.48 -1.36 -5.41
CA ASN A 73 5.18 -2.53 -5.96
C ASN A 73 5.12 -3.71 -4.98
N ASN A 74 5.31 -3.47 -3.69
CA ASN A 74 5.21 -4.53 -2.68
C ASN A 74 3.76 -5.03 -2.50
N LEU A 75 2.75 -4.18 -2.72
CA LEU A 75 1.36 -4.60 -2.78
C LEU A 75 1.10 -5.47 -4.02
N ASP A 76 1.57 -5.06 -5.19
CA ASP A 76 1.40 -5.81 -6.43
C ASP A 76 2.05 -7.19 -6.34
N GLN A 77 3.26 -7.28 -5.76
CA GLN A 77 3.91 -8.56 -5.51
C GLN A 77 3.09 -9.46 -4.59
N LEU A 78 2.43 -8.90 -3.56
CA LEU A 78 1.51 -9.66 -2.73
C LEU A 78 0.32 -10.17 -3.56
N LEU A 79 -0.33 -9.29 -4.31
CA LEU A 79 -1.51 -9.64 -5.11
C LEU A 79 -1.18 -10.67 -6.20
N LEU A 80 -0.01 -10.58 -6.83
CA LEU A 80 0.49 -11.58 -7.77
C LEU A 80 0.72 -12.93 -7.10
N THR A 81 1.36 -12.94 -5.93
CA THR A 81 1.64 -14.16 -5.16
C THR A 81 0.34 -14.86 -4.75
N GLU A 82 -0.70 -14.08 -4.44
CA GLU A 82 -2.04 -14.56 -4.09
C GLU A 82 -2.92 -14.89 -5.31
N GLY A 83 -2.41 -14.70 -6.53
CA GLY A 83 -3.14 -14.98 -7.78
C GLY A 83 -4.32 -14.04 -8.05
N LEU A 84 -4.33 -12.84 -7.45
CA LEU A 84 -5.43 -11.87 -7.54
C LEU A 84 -5.29 -10.90 -8.73
N ILE A 85 -4.08 -10.75 -9.26
CA ILE A 85 -3.78 -9.97 -10.47
C ILE A 85 -2.82 -10.75 -11.37
N SER A 86 -2.72 -10.37 -12.65
CA SER A 86 -1.78 -10.96 -13.62
C SER A 86 -0.69 -9.96 -14.01
N VAL A 87 0.50 -10.47 -14.37
CA VAL A 87 1.67 -9.65 -14.78
C VAL A 87 1.36 -8.78 -16.01
N SER A 88 0.45 -9.21 -16.88
CA SER A 88 -0.02 -8.41 -18.02
C SER A 88 -0.75 -7.12 -17.61
N GLY A 89 -1.22 -7.02 -16.36
CA GLY A 89 -1.79 -5.81 -15.78
C GLY A 89 -0.77 -4.77 -15.31
N LEU A 90 0.52 -5.13 -15.17
CA LEU A 90 1.58 -4.27 -14.63
C LEU A 90 2.40 -3.54 -15.69
N GLY A 91 2.24 -3.87 -16.98
CA GLY A 91 2.97 -3.29 -18.12
C GLY A 91 2.71 -1.79 -18.39
N LYS A 92 2.09 -1.06 -17.45
CA LYS A 92 1.92 0.40 -17.51
C LYS A 92 2.89 1.17 -16.60
N TYR A 93 3.69 0.50 -15.77
CA TYR A 93 4.67 1.16 -14.89
C TYR A 93 6.11 1.15 -15.44
N GLU A 94 6.40 0.46 -16.54
CA GLU A 94 7.72 0.41 -17.19
C GLU A 94 7.90 1.45 -18.31
N ARG A 95 7.30 2.63 -18.16
CA ARG A 95 7.62 3.78 -19.03
C ARG A 95 7.93 5.00 -18.17
N ASN A 96 9.14 5.03 -17.64
CA ASN A 96 9.89 6.27 -17.41
C ASN A 96 11.39 5.98 -17.38
#